data_AF-A0A7S0QNV7-F1
#
_entry.id   AF-A0A7S0QNV7-F1
#
_cell.length_a   1.000
_cell.length_b   1.000
_cell.length_c   1.000
_cell.angle_alpha   90.00
_cell.angle_beta   90.00
_cell.angle_gamma   90.00
#
_symmetry.space_group_name_H-M   'P 1'
#
loop_
_entity.id
_entity.type
_entity.pdbx_description
1 polymer ?
#
loop_
_entity_poly.entity_id
_entity_poly.type
_entity_poly.pdbx_seq_one_letter_code
_entity_poly.pdbx_strand_id
1 'polypeptide(L)'
;RDTDQQMPGAGVMNESPEAFQPSVSKQESNASGRFVRRALDVMQRRISPWMKLLTDSELQALAISCKYTEYDIGASLTREGDRKDCMFLVVMGGFSVLMQSIPNRRNSICIEDDS
;
A
#
# COMPACT_ATOMS: atom_id res chain seq x y z
N ARG A 1 38.79 -29.24 40.46
CA ARG A 1 37.73 -30.10 39.86
C ARG A 1 36.57 -29.14 39.73
N ASP A 2 36.59 -28.38 38.65
CA ASP A 2 35.73 -27.22 38.47
C ASP A 2 34.95 -27.47 37.19
N THR A 3 33.64 -27.49 37.37
CA THR A 3 32.67 -27.96 36.39
C THR A 3 32.25 -26.78 35.54
N ASP A 4 32.65 -26.77 34.27
CA ASP A 4 32.12 -25.89 33.23
C ASP A 4 30.58 -26.01 33.16
N GLN A 5 29.88 -24.94 33.55
CA GLN A 5 28.45 -24.78 33.28
C GLN A 5 28.27 -24.05 31.96
N GLN A 6 27.98 -24.81 30.91
CA GLN A 6 27.65 -24.30 29.59
C GLN A 6 26.14 -23.97 29.53
N MET A 7 25.82 -22.68 29.40
CA MET A 7 24.44 -22.19 29.26
C MET A 7 23.93 -22.40 27.82
N PRO A 8 22.69 -22.89 27.62
CA PRO A 8 22.12 -23.09 26.29
C PRO A 8 21.80 -21.75 25.63
N GLY A 9 22.33 -21.56 24.42
CA GLY A 9 22.07 -20.39 23.59
C GLY A 9 20.58 -20.28 23.24
N ALA A 10 19.99 -19.13 23.53
CA ALA A 10 18.64 -18.79 23.10
C ALA A 10 18.59 -18.73 21.57
N GLY A 11 18.01 -19.75 20.94
CA GLY A 11 17.70 -19.76 19.53
C GLY A 11 16.64 -18.70 19.24
N VAL A 12 17.06 -17.55 18.74
CA VAL A 12 16.17 -16.53 18.19
C VAL A 12 15.58 -17.10 16.90
N MET A 13 14.36 -17.62 17.00
CA MET A 13 13.58 -18.02 15.83
C MET A 13 13.22 -16.75 15.06
N ASN A 14 13.97 -16.48 13.98
CA ASN A 14 13.62 -15.47 12.98
C ASN A 14 12.42 -16.02 12.19
N GLU A 15 11.21 -15.75 12.68
CA GLU A 15 10.02 -15.83 11.84
C GLU A 15 10.12 -14.70 10.82
N SER A 16 10.54 -15.03 9.60
CA SER A 16 10.51 -14.10 8.48
C SER A 16 9.09 -13.58 8.32
N PRO A 17 8.87 -12.26 8.30
CA PRO A 17 7.53 -11.70 8.11
C PRO A 17 7.01 -12.13 6.74
N GLU A 18 5.95 -12.94 6.72
CA GLU A 18 5.29 -13.30 5.48
C GLU A 18 4.83 -12.03 4.75
N ALA A 19 5.23 -11.91 3.49
CA ALA A 19 4.85 -10.78 2.65
C ALA A 19 3.33 -10.77 2.49
N PHE A 20 2.71 -9.64 2.83
CA PHE A 20 1.26 -9.45 2.69
C PHE A 20 0.83 -9.64 1.23
N GLN A 21 -0.02 -10.64 0.97
CA GLN A 21 -0.66 -10.85 -0.33
C GLN A 21 -2.13 -10.47 -0.21
N PRO A 22 -2.60 -9.45 -0.95
CA PRO A 22 -4.01 -9.09 -0.93
C PRO A 22 -4.86 -10.20 -1.58
N SER A 23 -6.03 -10.46 -1.01
CA SER A 23 -7.02 -11.37 -1.59
C SER A 23 -7.60 -10.74 -2.85
N VAL A 24 -7.10 -11.17 -4.01
CA VAL A 24 -7.56 -10.69 -5.32
C VAL A 24 -8.62 -11.65 -5.86
N SER A 25 -9.82 -11.13 -6.10
CA SER A 25 -10.94 -11.92 -6.63
C SER A 25 -10.81 -12.12 -8.13
N LYS A 26 -10.33 -11.09 -8.85
CA LYS A 26 -10.15 -11.12 -10.29
C LYS A 26 -9.10 -10.11 -10.73
N GLN A 27 -8.19 -10.55 -11.59
CA GLN A 27 -7.21 -9.68 -12.22
C GLN A 27 -7.35 -9.80 -13.74
N GLU A 28 -7.64 -8.68 -14.41
CA GLU A 28 -7.67 -8.65 -15.88
C GLU A 28 -6.38 -8.02 -16.40
N SER A 29 -5.78 -8.66 -17.41
CA SER A 29 -4.63 -8.07 -18.07
C SER A 29 -5.07 -6.88 -18.92
N ASN A 30 -4.16 -5.92 -19.02
CA ASN A 30 -4.23 -4.69 -19.81
C ASN A 30 -4.41 -4.91 -21.32
N ALA A 31 -4.40 -6.16 -21.82
CA ALA A 31 -4.66 -6.48 -23.21
C ALA A 31 -6.13 -6.29 -23.63
N SER A 32 -7.06 -6.13 -22.66
CA SER A 32 -8.46 -5.88 -23.00
C SER A 32 -8.70 -4.39 -23.30
N GLY A 33 -8.96 -4.05 -24.57
CA GLY A 33 -9.31 -2.68 -24.97
C GLY A 33 -10.52 -2.08 -24.22
N ARG A 34 -11.37 -2.92 -23.62
CA ARG A 34 -12.49 -2.49 -22.77
C ARG A 34 -12.01 -1.87 -21.45
N PHE A 35 -10.93 -2.38 -20.86
CA PHE A 35 -10.37 -1.86 -19.62
C PHE A 35 -9.74 -0.49 -19.84
N VAL A 36 -8.85 -0.39 -20.85
CA VAL A 36 -8.15 0.86 -21.16
C VAL A 36 -9.15 1.99 -21.37
N ARG A 37 -10.27 1.73 -22.06
CA ARG A 37 -11.33 2.71 -22.28
C ARG A 37 -12.00 3.17 -20.98
N ARG A 38 -12.27 2.25 -20.03
CA ARG A 38 -12.83 2.61 -18.72
C ARG A 38 -11.84 3.39 -17.86
N ALA A 39 -10.58 2.95 -17.81
CA ALA A 39 -9.54 3.66 -17.07
C ALA A 39 -9.37 5.09 -17.61
N LEU A 40 -9.32 5.23 -18.93
CA LEU A 40 -9.24 6.53 -19.59
C LEU A 40 -10.46 7.40 -19.28
N ASP A 41 -11.68 6.85 -19.31
CA ASP A 41 -12.90 7.60 -18.95
C ASP A 41 -12.84 8.16 -17.51
N VAL A 42 -12.36 7.36 -16.55
CA VAL A 42 -12.19 7.83 -15.16
C VAL A 42 -11.10 8.90 -15.07
N MET A 43 -9.97 8.69 -15.73
CA MET A 43 -8.84 9.63 -15.71
C MET A 43 -9.19 10.97 -16.39
N GLN A 44 -9.96 10.95 -17.47
CA GLN A 44 -10.41 12.12 -18.21
C GLN A 44 -11.39 12.99 -17.42
N ARG A 45 -12.06 12.43 -16.40
CA ARG A 45 -12.85 13.24 -15.45
C ARG A 45 -11.97 14.17 -14.61
N ARG A 46 -10.64 14.00 -14.63
CA ARG A 46 -9.64 14.87 -13.98
C ARG A 46 -10.01 15.23 -12.55
N ILE A 47 -10.47 14.22 -11.81
CA ILE A 47 -11.01 14.38 -10.45
C ILE A 47 -9.91 14.83 -9.49
N SER A 48 -8.67 14.38 -9.71
CA SER A 48 -7.51 14.79 -8.91
C SER A 48 -6.79 16.01 -9.50
N PRO A 49 -6.19 16.87 -8.66
CA PRO A 49 -5.38 18.01 -9.15
C PRO A 49 -4.20 17.58 -10.03
N TRP A 50 -3.55 16.45 -9.72
CA TRP A 50 -2.41 15.96 -10.49
C TRP A 50 -2.81 15.44 -11.87
N MET A 51 -4.00 14.86 -12.03
CA MET A 51 -4.52 14.46 -13.34
C MET A 51 -4.78 15.66 -14.27
N LYS A 52 -5.02 16.87 -13.72
CA LYS A 52 -5.21 18.08 -14.53
C LYS A 52 -3.93 18.53 -15.23
N LEU A 53 -2.77 18.13 -14.73
CA LEU A 53 -1.46 18.50 -15.28
C LEU A 53 -1.06 17.64 -16.48
N LEU A 54 -1.78 16.53 -16.71
CA LEU A 54 -1.46 15.58 -17.77
C LEU A 54 -2.21 15.94 -19.05
N THR A 55 -1.52 15.74 -20.17
CA THR A 55 -2.09 15.79 -21.52
C THR A 55 -2.92 14.54 -21.80
N ASP A 56 -3.77 14.58 -22.83
CA ASP A 56 -4.64 13.45 -23.14
C ASP A 56 -3.85 12.21 -23.60
N SER A 57 -2.70 12.41 -24.28
CA SER A 57 -1.81 11.31 -24.66
C SER A 57 -1.12 10.67 -23.45
N GLU A 58 -0.75 11.46 -22.43
CA GLU A 58 -0.19 10.95 -21.17
C GLU A 58 -1.25 10.17 -20.37
N LEU A 59 -2.49 10.67 -20.32
CA LEU A 59 -3.60 9.94 -19.71
C LEU A 59 -3.87 8.62 -20.44
N GLN A 60 -3.79 8.60 -21.77
CA GLN A 60 -3.92 7.37 -22.55
C GLN A 60 -2.77 6.39 -22.27
N ALA A 61 -1.53 6.87 -22.20
CA ALA A 61 -0.38 6.04 -21.86
C ALA A 61 -0.51 5.44 -20.44
N LEU A 62 -0.96 6.23 -19.47
CA LEU A 62 -1.26 5.75 -18.12
C LEU A 62 -2.34 4.68 -18.13
N ALA A 63 -3.45 4.91 -18.82
CA ALA A 63 -4.55 3.95 -18.91
C ALA A 63 -4.12 2.59 -19.49
N ILE A 64 -3.20 2.59 -20.46
CA ILE A 64 -2.63 1.36 -21.05
C ILE A 64 -1.72 0.62 -20.05
N SER A 65 -0.98 1.38 -19.22
CA SER A 65 -0.05 0.83 -18.22
C SER A 65 -0.72 0.30 -16.95
N CYS A 66 -1.96 0.74 -16.67
CA CYS A 66 -2.68 0.33 -15.47
C CYS A 66 -3.07 -1.15 -15.50
N LYS A 67 -3.21 -1.73 -14.31
CA LYS A 67 -3.77 -3.08 -14.12
C LYS A 67 -5.14 -2.97 -13.48
N TYR A 68 -6.10 -3.74 -13.97
CA TYR A 68 -7.39 -3.85 -13.33
C TYR A 68 -7.36 -4.97 -12.30
N THR A 69 -7.75 -4.65 -11.07
CA THR A 69 -7.84 -5.62 -9.99
C THR A 69 -9.16 -5.41 -9.27
N GLU A 70 -9.94 -6.47 -9.15
CA GLU A 70 -11.14 -6.51 -8.31
C GLU A 70 -10.77 -7.12 -6.95
N TYR A 71 -11.34 -6.55 -5.90
CA TYR A 71 -11.12 -6.95 -4.53
C TYR A 71 -12.46 -7.24 -3.86
N ASP A 72 -12.52 -8.29 -3.05
CA ASP A 72 -13.69 -8.61 -2.25
C ASP A 72 -13.93 -7.57 -1.15
N ILE A 73 -15.17 -7.51 -0.67
CA ILE A 73 -15.51 -6.67 0.48
C ILE A 73 -14.68 -7.11 1.69
N GLY A 74 -14.01 -6.14 2.32
CA GLY A 74 -13.13 -6.39 3.47
C GLY A 74 -11.69 -6.78 3.09
N ALA A 75 -11.37 -6.92 1.80
CA ALA A 75 -10.00 -7.13 1.37
C ALA A 75 -9.12 -5.92 1.73
N SER A 76 -7.93 -6.20 2.24
CA SER A 76 -6.91 -5.18 2.51
C SER A 76 -6.09 -4.93 1.25
N LEU A 77 -6.01 -3.68 0.77
CA LEU A 77 -5.21 -3.34 -0.41
C LEU A 77 -3.72 -3.19 -0.08
N THR A 78 -3.44 -2.47 1.01
CA THR A 78 -2.09 -2.18 1.49
C THR A 78 -2.11 -2.15 3.03
N ARG A 79 -0.94 -2.33 3.65
CA ARG A 79 -0.74 -2.11 5.08
C ARG A 79 0.26 -0.99 5.33
N GLU A 80 0.14 -0.36 6.49
CA GLU A 80 1.11 0.62 6.95
C GLU A 80 2.50 -0.02 7.08
N GLY A 81 3.53 0.68 6.61
CA GLY A 81 4.91 0.16 6.59
C GLY A 81 5.23 -0.76 5.41
N ASP A 82 4.24 -1.17 4.60
CA ASP A 82 4.52 -1.89 3.37
C ASP A 82 5.34 -1.02 2.42
N ARG A 83 6.41 -1.59 1.86
CA ARG A 83 7.11 -0.98 0.73
C ARG A 83 6.20 -1.05 -0.49
N LYS A 84 5.62 0.09 -0.90
CA LYS A 84 4.72 0.17 -2.05
C LYS A 84 5.33 1.06 -3.14
N ASP A 85 5.42 0.49 -4.33
CA ASP A 85 5.89 1.17 -5.54
C ASP A 85 4.74 1.45 -6.51
N CYS A 86 3.49 1.39 -6.03
CA CYS A 86 2.28 1.51 -6.87
C CYS A 86 1.26 2.50 -6.32
N MET A 87 0.46 3.05 -7.23
CA MET A 87 -0.68 3.92 -6.95
C MET A 87 -1.97 3.22 -7.34
N PHE A 88 -3.01 3.39 -6.53
CA PHE A 88 -4.33 2.84 -6.77
C PHE A 88 -5.27 3.94 -7.25
N LEU A 89 -6.05 3.64 -8.29
CA LEU A 89 -7.18 4.46 -8.73
C LEU A 89 -8.46 3.65 -8.52
N VAL A 90 -9.34 4.15 -7.66
CA VAL A 90 -10.62 3.49 -7.38
C VAL A 90 -11.61 3.88 -8.47
N VAL A 91 -11.90 2.93 -9.35
CA VAL A 91 -12.85 3.10 -10.48
C VAL A 91 -14.29 3.00 -9.99
N MET A 92 -14.56 2.07 -9.07
CA MET A 92 -15.89 1.79 -8.50
C MET A 92 -15.75 1.30 -7.06
N GLY A 93 -16.79 1.56 -6.25
CA GLY A 93 -16.85 1.13 -4.85
C GLY A 93 -16.32 2.18 -3.88
N GLY A 94 -15.94 1.72 -2.70
CA GLY A 94 -15.40 2.56 -1.63
C GLY A 94 -14.27 1.84 -0.90
N PHE A 95 -13.45 2.62 -0.21
CA PHE A 95 -12.37 2.12 0.63
C PHE A 95 -12.35 2.91 1.93
N SER A 96 -11.76 2.31 2.97
CA SER A 96 -11.50 2.99 4.23
C SER A 96 -10.01 2.92 4.51
N VAL A 97 -9.45 4.06 4.90
CA VAL A 97 -8.06 4.14 5.36
C VAL A 97 -8.08 4.05 6.88
N LEU A 98 -7.47 3.00 7.41
CA LEU A 98 -7.31 2.78 8.84
C LEU A 98 -5.85 3.06 9.19
N MET A 99 -5.62 4.01 10.08
CA MET A 99 -4.28 4.34 10.58
C MET A 99 -4.12 3.69 11.94
N GLN A 100 -3.10 2.86 12.13
CA GLN A 100 -2.82 2.28 13.44
C GLN A 100 -2.02 3.33 14.22
N SER A 101 -2.70 4.11 15.06
CA SER A 101 -1.95 4.92 16.02
C SER A 101 -1.19 3.96 16.94
N ILE A 102 0.14 4.08 16.97
CA ILE A 102 0.93 3.38 17.98
C ILE A 102 0.47 3.96 19.32
N PRO A 103 -0.20 3.18 20.19
CA PRO A 103 -0.50 3.69 21.51
C PRO A 103 0.85 3.84 22.20
N ASN A 104 1.16 5.06 22.64
CA ASN A 104 2.13 5.31 23.71
C ASN A 104 3.63 5.40 23.32
N ARG A 105 4.00 6.31 22.41
CA ARG A 105 5.22 7.10 22.64
C ARG A 105 4.81 8.47 23.18
N ARG A 106 4.91 8.63 24.50
CA ARG A 106 4.85 9.95 25.14
C ARG A 106 5.92 10.82 24.48
N ASN A 107 5.51 11.76 23.64
CA ASN A 107 6.37 12.86 23.23
C ASN A 107 6.61 13.72 24.48
N SER A 108 7.61 13.37 25.29
CA SER A 108 8.15 14.30 26.29
C SER A 108 8.92 15.36 25.52
N ILE A 109 8.25 16.46 25.21
CA ILE A 109 8.92 17.69 24.82
C ILE A 109 9.52 18.25 26.12
N CYS A 110 10.81 18.03 26.34
CA CYS A 110 11.55 18.80 27.33
C CYS A 110 11.75 20.19 26.74
N ILE A 111 10.99 21.16 27.25
CA ILE A 111 11.32 22.58 27.06
C ILE A 111 12.34 22.88 28.14
N GLU A 112 13.61 22.98 27.78
CA GLU A 112 14.62 23.57 28.65
C GLU A 112 14.43 25.08 28.59
N ASP A 113 14.02 25.66 29.73
CA ASP A 113 13.88 27.09 29.94
C ASP A 113 15.29 27.65 30.23
N ASP A 114 15.90 28.31 29.25
CA ASP A 114 17.22 28.94 29.38
C ASP A 114 17.04 30.27 30.11
N SER A 115 17.40 30.29 31.39
CA SER A 115 17.32 31.45 32.29
C SER A 115 18.47 32.44 32.08
#